data_AF-A0A1G3BVT5-F1
#
_entry.id   AF-A0A1G3BVT5-F1
#
_cell.length_a   1.000
_cell.length_b   1.000
_cell.length_c   1.000
_cell.angle_alpha   90.00
_cell.angle_beta   90.00
_cell.angle_gamma   90.00
#
_symmetry.space_group_name_H-M   'P 1'
#
loop_
_entity.id
_entity.type
_entity.pdbx_description
1 polymer ?
#
loop_
_entity_poly.entity_id
_entity_poly.type
_entity_poly.pdbx_seq_one_letter_code
_entity_poly.pdbx_strand_id
1 'polypeptide(L)'
;MTLSLTKKKEIRKFGIIAFFFFGVLCGLAVFRRKELLIWFFGFLSVVGLSLLSFPEPLKPVYEGWLKIGHFIGRIVTSIILALAYYLVITPASLLKRLFSGRPLPLKPDKNVLSYWRDHSKLTVNYKERFEKRY
;
A
#
# COMPACT_ATOMS: atom_id res chain seq x y z
N MET A 1 -14.52 -6.17 29.09
CA MET A 1 -15.59 -7.05 28.57
C MET A 1 -16.16 -6.62 27.20
N THR A 2 -15.63 -5.57 26.55
CA THR A 2 -16.17 -4.99 25.29
C THR A 2 -15.60 -5.60 24.00
N LEU A 3 -14.45 -6.29 24.06
CA LEU A 3 -13.76 -6.82 22.88
C LEU A 3 -14.46 -8.02 22.21
N SER A 4 -15.22 -8.83 22.96
CA SER A 4 -15.87 -10.03 22.41
C SER A 4 -17.10 -9.70 21.54
N LEU A 5 -17.82 -8.63 21.89
CA LEU A 5 -18.99 -8.16 21.14
C LEU A 5 -18.60 -7.57 19.79
N THR A 6 -17.51 -6.80 19.73
CA THR A 6 -16.96 -6.28 18.48
C THR A 6 -16.53 -7.41 17.54
N LYS A 7 -15.82 -8.42 18.06
CA LYS A 7 -15.42 -9.60 17.25
C LYS A 7 -16.63 -10.32 16.63
N LYS A 8 -17.73 -10.55 17.38
CA LYS A 8 -18.94 -11.22 16.84
C LYS A 8 -19.64 -10.40 15.75
N LYS A 9 -19.74 -9.07 15.90
CA LYS A 9 -20.35 -8.18 14.88
C LYS A 9 -19.51 -8.12 13.60
N GLU A 10 -18.19 -8.02 13.71
CA GLU A 10 -17.29 -7.97 12.55
C GLU A 10 -17.30 -9.29 11.76
N ILE A 11 -17.35 -10.44 12.43
CA ILE A 11 -17.51 -11.75 11.77
C ILE A 11 -18.82 -11.82 10.97
N ARG A 12 -19.93 -11.31 11.52
CA ARG A 12 -21.22 -11.28 10.81
C ARG A 12 -21.21 -10.36 9.60
N LYS A 13 -20.62 -9.15 9.72
CA LYS A 13 -20.46 -8.24 8.57
C LYS A 13 -19.62 -8.88 7.47
N PHE A 14 -18.51 -9.54 7.84
CA PHE A 14 -17.68 -10.25 6.89
C PHE A 14 -18.45 -11.37 6.18
N GLY A 15 -19.25 -12.16 6.91
CA GLY A 15 -20.12 -13.18 6.33
C GLY A 15 -21.13 -12.61 5.32
N ILE A 16 -21.75 -11.46 5.61
CA ILE A 16 -22.66 -10.77 4.69
C ILE A 16 -21.93 -10.32 3.42
N ILE A 17 -20.76 -9.69 3.58
CA ILE A 17 -19.95 -9.22 2.44
C ILE A 17 -19.50 -10.40 1.58
N ALA A 18 -19.02 -11.48 2.20
CA ALA A 18 -18.60 -12.70 1.52
C ALA A 18 -19.76 -13.36 0.78
N PHE A 19 -20.93 -13.53 1.42
CA PHE A 19 -22.11 -14.10 0.79
C PHE A 19 -22.56 -13.29 -0.42
N PHE A 20 -22.62 -11.96 -0.29
CA PHE A 20 -23.01 -11.11 -1.41
C PHE A 20 -21.97 -11.14 -2.53
N PHE A 21 -20.69 -11.04 -2.20
CA PHE A 21 -19.59 -11.07 -3.17
C PHE A 21 -19.54 -12.42 -3.92
N PHE A 22 -19.49 -13.55 -3.20
CA PHE A 22 -19.48 -14.87 -3.82
C PHE A 22 -20.80 -15.21 -4.52
N GLY A 23 -21.94 -14.73 -4.02
CA GLY A 23 -23.24 -14.89 -4.66
C GLY A 23 -23.33 -14.16 -6.00
N VAL A 24 -22.85 -12.91 -6.07
CA VAL A 24 -22.79 -12.15 -7.33
C VAL A 24 -21.82 -12.79 -8.32
N LEU A 25 -20.64 -13.24 -7.88
CA LEU A 25 -19.70 -13.96 -8.75
C LEU A 25 -20.29 -15.30 -9.23
N CYS A 26 -21.06 -16.01 -8.40
CA CYS A 26 -21.78 -17.22 -8.81
C CYS A 26 -22.81 -16.92 -9.91
N GLY A 27 -23.62 -15.87 -9.73
CA GLY A 27 -24.59 -15.43 -10.75
C GLY A 27 -23.93 -15.06 -12.08
N LEU A 28 -22.80 -14.35 -12.04
CA LEU A 28 -22.00 -14.05 -13.23
C LEU A 28 -21.35 -15.29 -13.85
N ALA A 29 -20.94 -16.28 -13.06
CA ALA A 29 -20.38 -17.53 -13.53
C ALA A 29 -21.42 -18.43 -14.23
N VAL A 30 -22.66 -18.45 -13.71
CA VAL A 30 -23.81 -19.10 -14.36
C VAL A 30 -24.07 -18.45 -15.72
N PHE A 31 -23.98 -17.13 -15.82
CA PHE A 31 -24.13 -16.40 -17.09
C PHE A 31 -23.06 -16.75 -18.13
N ARG A 32 -21.88 -17.23 -17.69
CA ARG A 32 -20.76 -17.65 -18.54
C ARG A 32 -20.72 -19.16 -18.84
N ARG A 33 -21.71 -19.95 -18.39
CA ARG A 33 -21.83 -21.41 -18.58
C ARG A 33 -20.54 -22.22 -18.34
N LYS A 34 -19.75 -21.83 -17.34
CA LYS A 34 -18.57 -22.62 -16.91
C LYS A 34 -18.97 -23.54 -15.77
N GLU A 35 -19.29 -24.80 -16.06
CA GLU A 35 -19.82 -25.76 -15.06
C GLU A 35 -18.92 -25.95 -13.84
N LEU A 36 -17.59 -25.99 -14.04
CA LEU A 36 -16.62 -26.07 -12.94
C LEU A 36 -16.68 -24.87 -12.00
N LEU A 37 -16.93 -23.67 -12.53
CA LEU A 37 -17.02 -22.45 -11.73
C LEU A 37 -18.34 -22.39 -10.95
N ILE A 38 -19.43 -22.93 -11.50
CA ILE A 38 -20.74 -22.94 -10.85
C ILE A 38 -20.71 -23.80 -9.60
N TRP A 39 -20.10 -24.98 -9.68
CA TRP A 39 -19.97 -25.87 -8.52
C TRP A 39 -19.03 -25.28 -7.45
N PHE A 40 -17.89 -24.70 -7.85
CA PHE A 40 -16.96 -24.04 -6.94
C PHE A 40 -17.58 -22.81 -6.23
N PHE A 41 -18.22 -21.91 -6.99
CA PHE A 41 -18.83 -20.70 -6.42
C PHE A 41 -20.11 -20.99 -5.65
N GLY A 42 -20.90 -21.99 -6.07
CA GLY A 42 -22.07 -22.47 -5.33
C GLY A 42 -21.68 -23.03 -3.97
N PHE A 43 -20.65 -23.87 -3.91
CA PHE A 43 -20.10 -24.38 -2.67
C PHE A 43 -19.58 -23.24 -1.77
N LEU A 44 -18.86 -22.27 -2.34
CA LEU A 44 -18.36 -21.09 -1.61
C LEU A 44 -19.49 -20.21 -1.05
N SER A 45 -20.62 -20.10 -1.77
CA SER A 45 -21.80 -19.37 -1.32
C SER A 45 -22.49 -20.08 -0.14
N VAL A 46 -22.61 -21.42 -0.21
CA VAL A 46 -23.14 -22.23 0.91
C VAL A 46 -22.21 -22.17 2.12
N VAL A 47 -20.89 -22.18 1.91
CA VAL A 47 -19.90 -21.95 2.98
C VAL A 47 -20.06 -20.54 3.57
N GLY A 48 -20.28 -19.52 2.75
CA GLY A 48 -20.59 -18.16 3.19
C GLY A 48 -21.88 -18.06 4.02
N LEU A 49 -22.91 -18.82 3.64
CA LEU A 49 -24.17 -18.94 4.39
C LEU A 49 -23.97 -19.70 5.71
N SER A 50 -23.12 -20.71 5.72
CA SER A 50 -22.75 -21.48 6.92
C SER A 50 -21.95 -20.62 7.91
N LEU A 51 -21.09 -19.72 7.40
CA LEU A 51 -20.43 -18.67 8.20
C LEU A 51 -21.43 -17.72 8.88
N LEU A 52 -22.58 -17.47 8.25
CA LEU A 52 -23.62 -16.58 8.77
C LEU A 52 -24.40 -17.22 9.94
N SER A 53 -24.67 -18.53 9.84
CA SER A 53 -25.50 -19.27 10.81
C SER A 53 -24.75 -19.69 12.08
N PHE A 54 -23.45 -19.99 12.02
CA PHE A 54 -22.69 -20.48 13.18
C PHE A 54 -21.38 -19.70 13.42
N PRO A 55 -21.39 -18.62 14.23
CA PRO A 55 -20.20 -17.79 14.46
C PRO A 55 -19.16 -18.37 15.43
N GLU A 56 -19.43 -19.49 16.11
CA GLU A 56 -18.55 -20.03 17.15
C GLU A 56 -17.43 -20.96 16.63
N PRO A 57 -17.69 -21.96 15.76
CA PRO A 57 -16.64 -22.82 15.23
C PRO A 57 -15.83 -22.18 14.09
N LEU A 58 -16.32 -21.09 13.48
CA LEU A 58 -15.70 -20.48 12.29
C LEU A 58 -14.76 -19.29 12.58
N LYS A 59 -14.54 -18.95 13.86
CA LYS A 59 -13.50 -18.00 14.28
C LYS A 59 -12.09 -18.29 13.75
N PRO A 60 -11.54 -19.53 13.84
CA PRO A 60 -10.19 -19.81 13.36
C PRO A 60 -10.06 -19.65 11.84
N VAL A 61 -11.12 -19.97 11.08
CA VAL A 61 -11.16 -19.80 9.63
C VAL A 61 -11.15 -18.32 9.25
N TYR A 62 -11.95 -17.48 9.93
CA TYR A 62 -11.94 -16.03 9.74
C TYR A 62 -10.59 -15.40 10.05
N GLU A 63 -9.96 -15.78 11.17
CA GLU A 63 -8.64 -15.27 11.53
C GLU A 63 -7.55 -15.74 10.55
N GLY A 64 -7.64 -16.97 10.03
CA GLY A 64 -6.76 -17.47 8.96
C GLY A 64 -6.94 -16.69 7.65
N TRP A 65 -8.19 -16.43 7.26
CA TRP A 65 -8.50 -15.66 6.04
C TRP A 65 -8.01 -14.22 6.14
N LEU A 66 -8.19 -13.57 7.30
CA LEU A 66 -7.64 -12.24 7.55
C LEU A 66 -6.12 -12.20 7.47
N LYS A 67 -5.42 -13.22 7.99
CA LYS A 67 -3.96 -13.32 7.86
C LYS A 67 -3.52 -13.40 6.40
N ILE A 68 -4.22 -14.19 5.59
CA ILE A 68 -3.96 -14.29 4.14
C ILE A 68 -4.23 -12.93 3.47
N GLY A 69 -5.35 -12.28 3.79
CA GLY A 69 -5.68 -10.96 3.27
C GLY A 69 -4.63 -9.91 3.62
N HIS A 70 -4.14 -9.91 4.86
CA HIS A 70 -3.04 -9.03 5.27
C HIS A 70 -1.72 -9.33 4.57
N PHE A 71 -1.40 -10.60 4.37
CA PHE A 71 -0.19 -10.99 3.65
C PHE A 71 -0.23 -10.51 2.19
N ILE A 72 -1.35 -10.72 1.50
CA ILE A 72 -1.58 -10.22 0.13
C ILE A 72 -1.52 -8.68 0.13
N GLY A 73 -2.18 -8.03 1.07
CA GLY A 73 -2.17 -6.57 1.20
C GLY A 73 -0.76 -6.00 1.37
N ARG A 74 0.10 -6.66 2.16
CA ARG A 74 1.50 -6.27 2.33
C ARG A 74 2.26 -6.38 1.01
N ILE A 75 2.07 -7.46 0.27
CA ILE A 75 2.70 -7.66 -1.05
C ILE A 75 2.24 -6.58 -2.02
N VAL A 76 0.93 -6.36 -2.16
CA VAL A 76 0.35 -5.35 -3.06
C VAL A 76 0.87 -3.96 -2.72
N THR A 77 0.89 -3.60 -1.43
CA THR A 77 1.40 -2.29 -0.99
C THR A 77 2.88 -2.14 -1.33
N SER A 78 3.68 -3.19 -1.13
CA SER A 78 5.11 -3.19 -1.45
C SER A 78 5.35 -3.05 -2.95
N ILE A 79 4.56 -3.76 -3.78
CA ILE A 79 4.62 -3.68 -5.23
C ILE A 79 4.24 -2.29 -5.72
N ILE A 80 3.11 -1.74 -5.25
CA ILE A 80 2.66 -0.39 -5.64
C ILE A 80 3.72 0.65 -5.27
N LEU A 81 4.31 0.55 -4.08
CA LEU A 81 5.34 1.48 -3.63
C LEU A 81 6.61 1.36 -4.48
N ALA A 82 7.04 0.14 -4.81
CA ALA A 82 8.16 -0.09 -5.71
C ALA A 82 7.87 0.48 -7.11
N LEU A 83 6.67 0.23 -7.64
CA LEU A 83 6.26 0.72 -8.95
C LEU A 83 6.23 2.25 -8.99
N ALA A 84 5.67 2.90 -7.97
CA ALA A 84 5.69 4.36 -7.83
C ALA A 84 7.12 4.90 -7.77
N TYR A 85 8.02 4.24 -7.05
CA TYR A 85 9.42 4.64 -6.99
C TYR A 85 10.11 4.55 -8.36
N TYR A 86 9.92 3.45 -9.09
CA TYR A 86 10.58 3.24 -10.38
C TYR A 86 9.93 4.00 -11.54
N LEU A 87 8.61 4.19 -11.53
CA LEU A 87 7.89 4.88 -12.62
C LEU A 87 7.73 6.38 -12.41
N VAL A 88 7.77 6.87 -11.17
CA VAL A 88 7.55 8.29 -10.89
C VAL A 88 8.84 8.93 -10.38
N ILE A 89 9.36 8.45 -9.25
CA ILE A 89 10.49 9.10 -8.56
C ILE A 89 11.78 8.99 -9.38
N THR A 90 12.07 7.79 -9.90
CA THR A 90 13.30 7.52 -10.66
C THR A 90 13.37 8.34 -11.96
N PRO A 91 12.36 8.36 -12.85
CA PRO A 91 12.42 9.19 -14.05
C PRO A 91 12.38 10.67 -13.70
N ALA A 92 11.62 11.11 -12.69
CA ALA A 92 11.66 12.51 -12.25
C ALA A 92 13.06 12.95 -11.83
N SER A 93 13.79 12.08 -11.11
CA SER A 93 15.19 12.35 -10.72
C SER A 93 16.14 12.38 -11.91
N LEU A 94 15.92 11.52 -12.91
CA LEU A 94 16.73 11.45 -14.12
C LEU A 94 16.48 12.66 -15.02
N LEU A 95 15.22 13.05 -15.19
CA LEU A 95 14.79 14.27 -15.88
C LEU A 95 15.43 15.49 -15.21
N LYS A 96 15.34 15.60 -13.88
CA LYS A 96 15.99 16.70 -13.15
C LYS A 96 17.50 16.71 -13.38
N ARG A 97 18.16 15.55 -13.39
CA ARG A 97 19.60 15.45 -13.67
C ARG A 97 19.96 15.87 -15.10
N LEU A 98 19.07 15.64 -16.06
CA LEU A 98 19.26 16.03 -17.46
C LEU A 98 19.02 17.53 -17.68
N PHE A 99 17.96 18.09 -17.10
CA PHE A 99 17.56 19.50 -17.32
C PHE A 99 18.22 20.50 -16.36
N SER A 100 18.40 20.16 -15.08
CA SER A 100 18.94 21.10 -14.07
C SER A 100 20.43 20.93 -13.79
N GLY A 101 21.11 19.99 -14.44
CA GLY A 101 22.51 19.68 -14.17
C GLY A 101 22.74 19.08 -12.77
N ARG A 102 24.01 18.83 -12.40
CA ARG A 102 24.36 18.29 -11.07
C ARG A 102 24.40 19.45 -10.07
N PRO A 103 23.54 19.49 -9.03
CA PRO A 103 23.50 20.60 -8.08
C PRO A 103 24.76 20.69 -7.20
N LEU A 104 25.52 19.59 -7.08
CA LEU A 104 26.79 19.57 -6.38
C LEU A 104 27.92 19.29 -7.37
N PRO A 105 29.00 20.08 -7.35
CA PRO A 105 30.24 19.73 -8.03
C PRO A 105 30.87 18.53 -7.30
N LEU A 106 30.51 17.32 -7.75
CA LEU A 106 31.06 16.06 -7.23
C LEU A 106 32.46 15.75 -7.76
N LYS A 107 32.93 16.50 -8.75
CA LYS A 107 34.30 16.38 -9.25
C LYS A 107 35.20 17.31 -8.47
N PRO A 108 36.32 16.82 -7.89
CA PRO A 108 37.34 17.68 -7.35
C PRO A 108 37.91 18.53 -8.49
N ASP A 109 37.69 19.83 -8.40
CA ASP A 109 38.31 20.83 -9.24
C ASP A 109 39.80 20.92 -8.88
N LYS A 110 40.67 20.56 -9.83
CA LYS A 110 42.13 20.53 -9.64
C LYS A 110 42.76 21.92 -9.69
N ASN A 111 42.00 22.93 -10.11
CA ASN A 111 42.48 24.31 -10.25
C ASN A 111 42.32 25.15 -8.98
N VAL A 112 41.83 24.56 -7.88
CA VAL A 112 41.54 25.29 -6.64
C VAL A 112 42.45 24.79 -5.53
N LEU A 113 43.24 25.70 -4.94
CA LEU A 113 44.18 25.39 -3.87
C LEU A 113 43.49 24.97 -2.56
N SER A 114 42.24 25.40 -2.34
CA SER A 114 41.43 24.99 -1.19
C SER A 114 39.94 25.19 -1.45
N TYR A 115 39.11 24.25 -1.01
CA TYR A 115 37.65 24.40 -1.02
C TYR A 115 37.14 25.27 0.14
N TRP A 116 38.03 25.63 1.07
CA TRP A 116 37.68 26.54 2.15
C TRP A 116 37.30 27.89 1.59
N ARG A 117 36.03 28.27 1.79
CA ARG A 117 35.56 29.62 1.54
C ARG A 117 35.85 30.44 2.77
N ASP A 118 36.65 31.49 2.61
CA ASP A 118 37.00 32.39 3.70
C ASP A 118 35.76 33.18 4.13
N HIS A 119 35.29 32.94 5.35
CA HIS A 119 34.08 33.55 5.89
C HIS A 119 34.30 35.00 6.38
N SER A 120 35.56 35.47 6.41
CA SER A 120 35.94 36.80 6.89
C SER A 120 35.41 37.96 6.03
N LYS A 121 35.03 37.70 4.77
CA LYS A 121 34.55 38.72 3.80
C LYS A 121 33.04 38.71 3.56
N LEU A 122 32.26 37.95 4.34
CA LEU A 122 30.80 37.96 4.19
C LEU A 122 30.21 39.22 4.83
N THR A 123 30.03 40.27 4.04
CA THR A 123 29.22 41.48 4.36
C THR A 123 27.72 41.18 4.39
N VAL A 124 27.33 39.95 4.73
CA VAL A 124 25.94 39.53 4.69
C VAL A 124 25.33 39.69 6.07
N ASN A 125 24.28 40.50 6.15
CA ASN A 125 23.52 40.75 7.38
C ASN A 125 22.98 39.41 7.92
N TYR A 126 23.59 38.91 8.99
CA TYR A 126 23.32 37.58 9.53
C TYR A 126 21.86 37.44 10.01
N LYS A 127 21.25 38.54 10.48
CA LYS A 127 19.90 38.56 11.05
C LYS A 127 18.82 38.13 10.04
N GLU A 128 18.85 38.67 8.82
CA GLU A 128 17.86 38.37 7.78
C GLU A 128 17.95 36.93 7.26
N ARG A 129 19.13 36.30 7.33
CA ARG A 129 19.34 34.93 6.86
C ARG A 129 18.70 33.90 7.80
N PHE A 130 18.62 34.20 9.10
CA PHE A 130 17.97 33.33 10.08
C PHE A 130 16.45 33.43 10.00
N GLU A 131 15.90 34.61 9.71
CA GLU A 131 14.45 34.80 9.60
C GLU A 131 13.84 34.08 8.39
N LYS A 132 14.55 33.99 7.25
CA LYS A 132 14.06 33.27 6.06
C LYS A 132 14.05 31.74 6.16
N ARG A 133 14.53 31.17 7.27
CA ARG A 133 14.72 29.72 7.44
C ARG A 133 13.62 29.05 8.26
N TYR A 134 12.77 29.85 8.89
CA TYR A 134 11.52 29.46 9.55
C TYR A 134 10.34 29.93 8.71
#